data_AF-A0A9X0UKH7-F1
#
_entry.id   AF-A0A9X0UKH7-F1
#
_cell.length_a   1.000
_cell.length_b   1.000
_cell.length_c   1.000
_cell.angle_alpha   90.00
_cell.angle_beta   90.00
_cell.angle_gamma   90.00
#
_symmetry.space_group_name_H-M   'P 1'
#
loop_
_entity.id
_entity.type
_entity.pdbx_description
1 polymer ?
#
loop_
_entity_poly.entity_id
_entity_poly.type
_entity_poly.pdbx_seq_one_letter_code
_entity_poly.pdbx_strand_id
1 'polypeptide(L)'
;MGFGSAKVDTQLDSSFVEQGGTVSGNVVIKGGNLDQDISKVTLSVMTRAKHENDEGTIMLTFVSVTLTFNLPSETPITTINQGSNESAVWIDTNLDIDFGVDSEDRDFLNIKPHHAVQKVIDVITESGMRVVKTDVESGYLNTHQFSSTQ
;
A
#
# COMPACT_ATOMS: atom_id res chain seq x y z
N MET A 1 -13.78 2.64 25.69
CA MET A 1 -15.22 2.60 25.31
C MET A 1 -15.59 3.97 24.74
N GLY A 2 -15.21 4.23 23.48
CA GLY A 2 -15.35 5.52 22.79
C GLY A 2 -16.51 5.48 21.79
N PHE A 3 -17.73 5.66 22.28
CA PHE A 3 -18.90 5.76 21.40
C PHE A 3 -19.08 7.23 21.00
N GLY A 4 -18.83 7.54 19.72
CA GLY A 4 -19.15 8.83 19.12
C GLY A 4 -17.96 9.75 18.81
N SER A 5 -16.75 9.23 18.60
CA SER A 5 -15.68 9.99 17.94
C SER A 5 -15.89 10.05 16.42
N ALA A 6 -15.29 11.05 15.77
CA ALA A 6 -15.22 11.13 14.33
C ALA A 6 -14.56 9.88 13.74
N LYS A 7 -15.01 9.49 12.56
CA LYS A 7 -14.50 8.33 11.82
C LYS A 7 -13.99 8.76 10.46
N VAL A 8 -12.89 8.16 10.03
CA VAL A 8 -12.36 8.29 8.67
C VAL A 8 -12.64 7.01 7.88
N ASP A 9 -12.91 7.18 6.58
CA ASP A 9 -13.19 6.11 5.62
C ASP A 9 -12.65 6.57 4.25
N THR A 10 -11.68 5.87 3.70
CA THR A 10 -11.07 6.16 2.40
C THR A 10 -11.75 5.32 1.32
N GLN A 11 -12.44 6.00 0.42
CA GLN A 11 -13.22 5.38 -0.65
C GLN A 11 -12.46 5.51 -1.96
N LEU A 12 -11.76 4.44 -2.34
CA LEU A 12 -11.05 4.36 -3.60
C LEU A 12 -12.02 4.18 -4.78
N ASP A 13 -11.75 4.85 -5.90
CA ASP A 13 -12.54 4.70 -7.13
C ASP A 13 -12.40 3.29 -7.73
N SER A 14 -11.27 2.63 -7.46
CA SER A 14 -10.97 1.27 -7.90
C SER A 14 -10.02 0.59 -6.91
N SER A 15 -10.28 -0.67 -6.59
CA SER A 15 -9.33 -1.52 -5.86
C SER A 15 -8.26 -2.12 -6.78
N PHE A 16 -8.32 -1.90 -8.10
CA PHE A 16 -7.33 -2.35 -9.07
C PHE A 16 -6.55 -1.19 -9.66
N VAL A 17 -5.21 -1.28 -9.62
CA VAL A 17 -4.29 -0.26 -10.11
C VAL A 17 -3.09 -0.96 -10.77
N GLU A 18 -2.47 -0.35 -11.77
CA GLU A 18 -1.21 -0.85 -12.35
C GLU A 18 -0.01 -0.37 -11.54
N GLN A 19 1.09 -1.13 -11.53
CA GLN A 19 2.36 -0.65 -10.97
C GLN A 19 2.76 0.70 -11.58
N GLY A 20 3.05 1.68 -10.73
CA GLY A 20 3.32 3.07 -11.16
C GLY A 20 2.08 3.87 -11.57
N GLY A 21 0.89 3.27 -11.55
CA GLY A 21 -0.36 3.91 -11.94
C GLY A 21 -0.90 4.90 -10.91
N THR A 22 -1.98 5.60 -11.29
CA THR A 22 -2.64 6.58 -10.44
C THR A 22 -3.73 5.93 -9.60
N VAL A 23 -3.72 6.22 -8.30
CA VAL A 23 -4.81 5.95 -7.36
C VAL A 23 -5.67 7.21 -7.24
N SER A 24 -6.99 7.06 -7.25
CA SER A 24 -7.96 8.16 -7.04
C SER A 24 -9.10 7.71 -6.11
N GLY A 25 -9.73 8.66 -5.41
CA GLY A 25 -10.82 8.38 -4.48
C GLY A 25 -11.21 9.59 -3.62
N ASN A 26 -11.94 9.33 -2.52
CA ASN A 26 -12.36 10.32 -1.52
C ASN A 26 -12.03 9.88 -0.08
N VAL A 27 -11.49 10.76 0.77
CA VAL A 27 -11.44 10.55 2.22
C VAL A 27 -12.71 11.15 2.80
N VAL A 28 -13.56 10.29 3.37
CA VAL A 28 -14.83 10.67 3.98
C VAL A 28 -14.66 10.67 5.49
N ILE A 29 -14.77 11.85 6.09
CA ILE A 29 -14.76 12.01 7.54
C ILE A 29 -16.19 12.23 8.03
N LYS A 30 -16.66 11.36 8.92
CA LYS A 30 -17.96 11.49 9.58
C LYS A 30 -17.72 11.93 11.01
N GLY A 31 -18.17 13.15 11.34
CA GLY A 31 -18.07 13.72 12.68
C GLY A 31 -18.75 12.86 13.75
N GLY A 32 -18.25 13.00 14.97
CA GLY A 32 -18.77 12.35 16.16
C GLY A 32 -20.00 13.03 16.77
N ASN A 33 -20.31 12.65 18.01
CA ASN A 33 -21.40 13.22 18.81
C ASN A 33 -20.96 14.44 19.64
N LEU A 34 -19.69 14.83 19.55
CA LEU A 34 -19.07 15.96 20.26
C LEU A 34 -18.27 16.77 19.24
N ASP A 35 -18.08 18.07 19.50
CA ASP A 35 -17.15 18.89 18.72
C ASP A 35 -15.72 18.38 18.94
N GLN A 36 -14.98 18.22 17.84
CA GLN A 36 -13.63 17.65 17.84
C GLN A 36 -12.75 18.43 16.85
N ASP A 37 -11.55 18.79 17.30
CA ASP A 37 -10.54 19.41 16.45
C ASP A 37 -9.69 18.32 15.80
N ILE A 38 -9.62 18.34 14.48
CA ILE A 38 -8.79 17.44 13.68
C ILE A 38 -7.47 18.17 13.41
N SER A 39 -6.37 17.66 13.96
CA SER A 39 -5.06 18.28 13.78
C SER A 39 -4.38 17.82 12.49
N LYS A 40 -4.60 16.58 12.05
CA LYS A 40 -3.97 16.05 10.83
C LYS A 40 -4.74 14.89 10.21
N VAL A 41 -4.69 14.82 8.88
CA VAL A 41 -5.07 13.64 8.10
C VAL A 41 -3.84 13.15 7.35
N THR A 42 -3.51 11.87 7.50
CA THR A 42 -2.35 11.25 6.84
C THR A 42 -2.80 10.07 5.99
N LEU A 43 -2.31 10.00 4.75
CA LEU A 43 -2.42 8.81 3.91
C LEU A 43 -1.03 8.25 3.64
N SER A 44 -0.88 6.94 3.78
CA SER A 44 0.37 6.23 3.51
C SER A 44 0.12 5.00 2.65
N VAL A 45 1.00 4.75 1.69
CA VAL A 45 0.99 3.49 0.93
C VAL A 45 1.90 2.50 1.65
N MET A 46 1.41 1.32 1.96
CA MET A 46 2.11 0.33 2.79
C MET A 46 2.24 -1.01 2.06
N THR A 47 3.25 -1.80 2.44
CA THR A 47 3.41 -3.21 2.06
C THR A 47 3.85 -4.04 3.26
N ARG A 48 3.69 -5.37 3.20
CA ARG A 48 4.40 -6.29 4.11
C ARG A 48 5.74 -6.65 3.50
N ALA A 49 6.75 -6.84 4.36
CA ALA A 49 8.04 -7.37 3.96
C ALA A 49 8.58 -8.36 5.01
N LYS A 50 9.27 -9.40 4.55
CA LYS A 50 9.91 -10.40 5.41
C LYS A 50 11.36 -10.03 5.68
N HIS A 51 11.83 -10.31 6.89
CA HIS A 51 13.22 -10.15 7.28
C HIS A 51 13.67 -11.29 8.19
N GLU A 52 14.50 -12.20 7.66
CA GLU A 52 15.17 -13.36 8.27
C GLU A 52 14.30 -14.31 9.15
N ASN A 53 13.55 -13.81 10.14
CA ASN A 53 12.59 -14.55 10.97
C ASN A 53 11.31 -13.75 11.34
N ASP A 54 11.19 -12.47 10.95
CA ASP A 54 10.06 -11.59 11.31
C ASP A 54 9.34 -11.04 10.06
N GLU A 55 8.03 -10.82 10.20
CA GLU A 55 7.23 -10.08 9.21
C GLU A 55 7.01 -8.65 9.69
N GLY A 56 7.37 -7.67 8.86
CA GLY A 56 7.22 -6.25 9.13
C GLY A 56 6.30 -5.55 8.13
N THR A 57 5.74 -4.41 8.54
CA THR A 57 5.07 -3.49 7.62
C THR A 57 6.04 -2.38 7.23
N ILE A 58 6.14 -2.10 5.93
CA ILE A 58 7.00 -1.04 5.38
C ILE A 58 6.12 0.01 4.70
N MET A 59 6.41 1.28 4.95
CA MET A 59 5.81 2.39 4.22
C MET A 59 6.54 2.60 2.90
N LEU A 60 5.81 2.55 1.79
CA LEU A 60 6.33 2.82 0.46
C LEU A 60 6.40 4.32 0.18
N THR A 61 5.36 5.07 0.54
CA THR A 61 5.32 6.53 0.37
C THR A 61 4.28 7.20 1.27
N PHE A 62 4.48 8.49 1.53
CA PHE A 62 3.56 9.38 2.26
C PHE A 62 2.80 10.28 1.28
N VAL A 63 1.50 10.47 1.51
CA VAL A 63 0.62 11.30 0.68
C VAL A 63 -0.05 12.40 1.53
N SER A 64 0.19 13.66 1.18
CA SER A 64 -0.43 14.81 1.84
C SER A 64 -1.82 15.11 1.28
N VAL A 65 -2.88 14.63 1.96
CA VAL A 65 -4.31 15.02 1.85
C VAL A 65 -4.82 15.25 0.41
N THR A 66 -4.25 14.54 -0.56
CA THR A 66 -4.66 14.55 -1.97
C THR A 66 -4.92 13.11 -2.33
N LEU A 67 -6.18 12.78 -2.63
CA LEU A 67 -6.55 11.41 -2.95
C LEU A 67 -6.17 10.98 -4.36
N THR A 68 -5.58 11.88 -5.13
CA THR A 68 -4.96 11.55 -6.42
C THR A 68 -3.46 11.54 -6.25
N PHE A 69 -2.86 10.36 -6.36
CA PHE A 69 -1.41 10.19 -6.29
C PHE A 69 -0.95 9.04 -7.19
N ASN A 70 0.32 9.08 -7.60
CA ASN A 70 0.93 8.00 -8.34
C ASN A 70 1.60 7.02 -7.37
N LEU A 71 1.39 5.73 -7.59
CA LEU A 71 2.17 4.71 -6.90
C LEU A 71 3.64 4.77 -7.33
N PRO A 72 4.59 4.48 -6.43
CA PRO A 72 5.98 4.23 -6.83
C PRO A 72 6.06 3.15 -7.91
N SER A 73 7.00 3.26 -8.85
CA SER A 73 7.21 2.26 -9.91
C SER A 73 7.59 0.89 -9.35
N GLU A 74 8.16 0.87 -8.14
CA GLU A 74 8.63 -0.30 -7.41
C GLU A 74 7.53 -0.96 -6.56
N THR A 75 6.29 -0.44 -6.59
CA THR A 75 5.17 -0.96 -5.78
C THR A 75 4.96 -2.45 -6.09
N PRO A 76 4.95 -3.35 -5.08
CA PRO A 76 4.81 -4.78 -5.32
C PRO A 76 3.54 -5.18 -6.07
N ILE A 77 3.65 -6.18 -6.95
CA ILE A 77 2.52 -6.78 -7.67
C ILE A 77 1.76 -7.70 -6.72
N THR A 78 0.44 -7.51 -6.60
CA THR A 78 -0.40 -8.35 -5.73
C THR A 78 -1.34 -9.27 -6.51
N THR A 79 -1.43 -9.14 -7.84
CA THR A 79 -2.33 -9.95 -8.68
C THR A 79 -1.65 -11.04 -9.51
N ILE A 80 -0.47 -11.53 -9.11
CA ILE A 80 0.15 -12.68 -9.79
C ILE A 80 -0.70 -13.93 -9.52
N ASN A 81 -1.41 -14.40 -10.54
CA ASN A 81 -2.34 -15.55 -10.44
C ASN A 81 -1.63 -16.91 -10.65
N GLN A 82 -0.35 -17.01 -10.29
CA GLN A 82 0.46 -18.23 -10.40
C GLN A 82 1.24 -18.44 -9.10
N GLY A 83 1.25 -19.68 -8.59
CA GLY A 83 1.95 -20.00 -7.32
C GLY A 83 1.26 -19.39 -6.09
N SER A 84 2.01 -19.26 -4.99
CA SER A 84 1.58 -18.56 -3.78
C SER A 84 1.95 -17.08 -3.87
N ASN A 85 0.98 -16.17 -3.98
CA ASN A 85 1.26 -14.74 -3.87
C ASN A 85 0.91 -14.23 -2.47
N GLU A 86 1.94 -13.83 -1.73
CA GLU A 86 1.87 -13.34 -0.36
C GLU A 86 2.12 -11.82 -0.29
N SER A 87 2.27 -11.17 -1.45
CA SER A 87 2.44 -9.71 -1.54
C SER A 87 1.10 -9.01 -1.27
N ALA A 88 1.14 -7.98 -0.43
CA ALA A 88 -0.03 -7.17 -0.11
C ALA A 88 0.35 -5.70 -0.05
N VAL A 89 -0.48 -4.86 -0.68
CA VAL A 89 -0.34 -3.40 -0.68
C VAL A 89 -1.66 -2.80 -0.22
N TRP A 90 -1.61 -1.77 0.63
CA TRP A 90 -2.80 -1.06 1.09
C TRP A 90 -2.54 0.43 1.30
N ILE A 91 -3.63 1.19 1.33
CA ILE A 91 -3.65 2.56 1.81
C ILE A 91 -4.02 2.55 3.28
N ASP A 92 -3.21 3.22 4.09
CA ASP A 92 -3.41 3.39 5.53
C ASP A 92 -3.75 4.86 5.78
N THR A 93 -4.95 5.11 6.28
CA THR A 93 -5.47 6.46 6.52
C THR A 93 -5.59 6.69 8.02
N ASN A 94 -4.90 7.71 8.52
CA ASN A 94 -4.91 8.06 9.94
C ASN A 94 -5.48 9.47 10.13
N LEU A 95 -6.40 9.59 11.07
CA LEU A 95 -7.04 10.82 11.50
C LEU A 95 -6.64 11.11 12.95
N ASP A 96 -5.78 12.12 13.12
CA ASP A 96 -5.29 12.56 14.44
C ASP A 96 -6.32 13.53 15.04
N ILE A 97 -6.86 13.19 16.22
CA ILE A 97 -7.88 13.99 16.91
C ILE A 97 -7.34 14.54 18.24
N ASP A 98 -7.30 15.86 18.37
CA ASP A 98 -6.76 16.51 19.57
C ASP A 98 -7.60 16.16 20.80
N PHE A 99 -6.94 15.61 21.82
CA PHE A 99 -7.56 15.12 23.06
C PHE A 99 -8.68 14.09 22.84
N GLY A 100 -8.76 13.52 21.64
CA GLY A 100 -9.75 12.52 21.22
C GLY A 100 -9.16 11.12 21.09
N VAL A 101 -9.95 10.22 20.52
CA VAL A 101 -9.48 8.88 20.11
C VAL A 101 -9.28 8.94 18.60
N ASP A 102 -8.05 8.69 18.15
CA ASP A 102 -7.70 8.66 16.74
C ASP A 102 -8.54 7.63 15.98
N SER A 103 -8.75 7.90 14.69
CA SER A 103 -9.44 6.98 13.80
C SER A 103 -8.50 6.53 12.70
N GLU A 104 -8.50 5.23 12.43
CA GLU A 104 -7.69 4.60 11.41
C GLU A 104 -8.59 3.89 10.40
N ASP A 105 -8.13 3.81 9.15
CA ASP A 105 -8.79 3.07 8.07
C ASP A 105 -7.76 2.42 7.14
N ARG A 106 -8.13 1.28 6.53
CA ARG A 106 -7.24 0.46 5.72
C ARG A 106 -7.92 -0.12 4.49
N ASP A 107 -7.41 0.24 3.31
CA ASP A 107 -7.92 -0.21 2.01
C ASP A 107 -6.88 -1.01 1.22
N PHE A 108 -7.17 -2.28 0.93
CA PHE A 108 -6.28 -3.11 0.13
C PHE A 108 -6.33 -2.80 -1.37
N LEU A 109 -5.16 -2.83 -2.00
CA LEU A 109 -4.97 -2.62 -3.43
C LEU A 109 -4.55 -3.90 -4.16
N ASN A 110 -5.21 -4.17 -5.28
CA ASN A 110 -4.85 -5.17 -6.26
C ASN A 110 -3.96 -4.55 -7.34
N ILE A 111 -2.64 -4.68 -7.15
CA ILE A 111 -1.61 -4.11 -8.02
C ILE A 111 -1.32 -5.08 -9.16
N LYS A 112 -1.67 -4.67 -10.39
CA LYS A 112 -1.36 -5.40 -11.62
C LYS A 112 0.08 -5.14 -12.07
N PRO A 113 0.74 -6.12 -12.69
CA PRO A 113 2.05 -5.91 -13.30
C PRO A 113 1.99 -4.78 -14.31
N HIS A 114 3.02 -3.93 -14.33
CA HIS A 114 3.23 -3.04 -15.48
C HIS A 114 3.43 -3.87 -16.76
N HIS A 115 3.06 -3.34 -17.93
CA HIS A 115 3.11 -4.08 -19.20
C HIS A 115 4.48 -4.74 -19.49
N ALA A 116 5.58 -4.04 -19.18
CA ALA A 116 6.93 -4.60 -19.34
C ALA A 116 7.16 -5.82 -18.44
N VAL A 117 6.70 -5.79 -17.19
CA VAL A 117 6.83 -6.90 -16.24
C VAL A 117 5.92 -8.05 -16.64
N GLN A 118 4.69 -7.77 -17.09
CA GLN A 118 3.77 -8.79 -17.61
C GLN A 118 4.41 -9.57 -18.77
N LYS A 119 5.04 -8.87 -19.73
CA LYS A 119 5.73 -9.52 -20.84
C LYS A 119 6.86 -10.44 -20.40
N VAL A 120 7.60 -10.07 -19.36
CA VAL A 120 8.66 -10.92 -18.80
C VAL A 120 8.05 -12.17 -18.17
N ILE A 121 6.98 -12.02 -17.39
CA ILE A 121 6.25 -13.15 -16.78
C ILE A 121 5.69 -14.08 -17.86
N ASP A 122 5.11 -13.54 -18.93
CA ASP A 122 4.56 -14.30 -20.05
C ASP A 122 5.65 -15.15 -20.72
N VAL A 123 6.79 -14.55 -21.09
CA VAL A 123 7.91 -15.26 -21.75
C VAL A 123 8.49 -16.37 -20.87
N ILE A 124 8.63 -16.11 -19.57
CA ILE A 124 9.08 -17.12 -18.59
C ILE A 124 8.07 -18.27 -18.54
N THR A 125 6.77 -17.96 -18.51
CA THR A 125 5.70 -18.96 -18.46
C THR A 125 5.64 -19.80 -19.75
N GLU A 126 5.78 -19.16 -20.92
CA GLU A 126 5.82 -19.80 -22.23
C GLU A 126 7.04 -20.73 -22.38
N SER A 127 8.14 -20.44 -21.67
CA SER A 127 9.33 -21.30 -21.60
C SER A 127 9.13 -22.56 -20.74
N GLY A 128 7.94 -22.76 -20.18
CA GLY A 128 7.59 -23.91 -19.33
C GLY A 128 7.95 -23.73 -17.85
N MET A 129 8.44 -22.56 -17.46
CA MET A 129 8.60 -22.21 -16.05
C MET A 129 7.26 -21.72 -15.48
N ARG A 130 7.13 -21.71 -14.15
CA ARG A 130 5.95 -21.16 -13.47
C ARG A 130 6.39 -20.43 -12.21
N VAL A 131 5.62 -19.42 -11.82
CA VAL A 131 5.81 -18.79 -10.52
C VAL A 131 5.44 -19.79 -9.43
N VAL A 132 6.33 -19.98 -8.46
CA VAL A 132 6.10 -20.84 -7.29
C VAL A 132 5.61 -20.02 -6.11
N LYS A 133 6.25 -18.88 -5.86
CA LYS A 133 5.97 -17.98 -4.75
C LYS A 133 6.29 -16.54 -5.15
N THR A 134 5.56 -15.58 -4.58
CA THR A 134 5.86 -14.16 -4.65
C THR A 134 5.63 -13.55 -3.28
N ASP A 135 6.68 -12.96 -2.71
CA ASP A 135 6.66 -12.17 -1.49
C ASP A 135 7.59 -10.97 -1.63
N VAL A 136 7.47 -10.04 -0.71
CA VAL A 136 8.35 -8.89 -0.59
C VAL A 136 9.35 -9.18 0.51
N GLU A 137 10.62 -9.09 0.19
CA GLU A 137 11.73 -9.28 1.13
C GLU A 137 12.35 -7.91 1.44
N SER A 138 12.67 -7.69 2.71
CA SER A 138 13.50 -6.56 3.10
C SER A 138 14.93 -6.83 2.63
N GLY A 139 15.45 -5.97 1.79
CA GLY A 139 16.75 -6.17 1.17
C GLY A 139 17.49 -4.85 0.96
N TYR A 140 18.81 -4.94 0.96
CA TYR A 140 19.70 -3.84 0.58
C TYR A 140 20.42 -4.21 -0.71
N LEU A 141 20.53 -3.23 -1.62
CA LEU A 141 21.30 -3.39 -2.83
C LEU A 141 22.68 -2.79 -2.59
N ASN A 142 23.72 -3.64 -2.59
CA ASN A 142 25.11 -3.20 -2.49
C ASN A 142 25.84 -3.51 -3.80
N THR A 143 26.20 -2.47 -4.53
CA THR A 143 26.96 -2.51 -5.78
C THR A 143 28.18 -1.61 -5.63
N HIS A 144 29.18 -1.77 -6.51
CA HIS A 144 30.36 -0.91 -6.51
C HIS A 144 30.06 0.60 -6.65
N GLN A 145 28.87 0.98 -7.12
CA GLN A 145 28.46 2.37 -7.35
C GLN A 145 27.26 2.82 -6.51
N PHE A 146 26.62 1.93 -5.74
CA PHE A 146 25.41 2.24 -4.98
C PHE A 146 25.23 1.28 -3.81
N SER A 147 24.96 1.83 -2.62
CA SER A 147 24.52 1.08 -1.44
C SER A 147 23.23 1.71 -0.92
N SER A 148 22.14 0.95 -0.85
CA SER A 148 20.93 1.40 -0.15
C SER A 148 21.07 1.16 1.36
N THR A 149 20.65 2.13 2.17
CA THR A 149 20.52 1.99 3.62
C THR A 149 19.18 1.35 4.00
N GLN A 150 19.19 0.71 5.18
CA GLN A 150 18.05 0.06 5.83
C GLN A 150 16.92 1.05 6.15
#